data_AF-A7SNE0-F1
#
_entry.id   AF-A7SNE0-F1
#
_cell.length_a   1.000
_cell.length_b   1.000
_cell.length_c   1.000
_cell.angle_alpha   90.00
_cell.angle_beta   90.00
_cell.angle_gamma   90.00
#
_symmetry.space_group_name_H-M   'P 1'
#
loop_
_entity.id
_entity.type
_entity.pdbx_description
1 polymer ?
#
loop_
_entity_poly.entity_id
_entity_poly.type
_entity_poly.pdbx_seq_one_letter_code
_entity_poly.pdbx_strand_id
1 'polypeptide(L)'
;MRDFELQGLKSLRSVPLIRIKVTCTSGKDQSLAVSLKDTVSLVKDRVLGGEFCKESSFYKLVVAKTRRNLSDENTLEKEGISEDDELILLKRRHSSACDHEKEKKRITCKIPDISTIHKLTSTLPADEDTEVPTASSTQFNFNRELRRILVSLIDSSILLQSLDEDSQEASTAKPEEPSLTVDPVSLKQLTDMGFDTARATKSLLANRMSPMLAMEWLLQHESDSDIDEPSTPSTSQGRTHRKRREFTPNPQSVRNLKEMGFEEEEIMVALKVSGNNPEAACDWLLGDRKEGAMSSDEGLDPESPMYKAIMENPLVQLSLYNPRVLGAFEDMLDSPNTSNVYINDPETGPVLLQISCIVQGFAR
;
A
#
# COMPACT_ATOMS: atom_id res chain seq x y z
N MET A 1 -25.33 -18.29 -79.56
CA MET A 1 -25.36 -16.87 -79.97
C MET A 1 -26.28 -16.10 -79.05
N ARG A 2 -25.69 -15.48 -78.02
CA ARG A 2 -25.95 -14.11 -77.61
C ARG A 2 -25.01 -13.82 -76.44
N ASP A 3 -23.79 -13.50 -76.86
CA ASP A 3 -22.83 -12.74 -76.09
C ASP A 3 -23.54 -11.49 -75.55
N PHE A 4 -23.52 -11.33 -74.23
CA PHE A 4 -23.82 -10.04 -73.61
C PHE A 4 -22.51 -9.54 -73.03
N GLU A 5 -21.88 -8.67 -73.82
CA GLU A 5 -20.83 -7.76 -73.40
C GLU A 5 -21.22 -7.07 -72.10
N LEU A 6 -20.45 -7.34 -71.05
CA LEU A 6 -20.24 -6.41 -69.96
C LEU A 6 -18.74 -6.17 -69.82
N GLN A 7 -18.14 -5.66 -70.89
CA GLN A 7 -16.97 -4.79 -70.75
C GLN A 7 -17.44 -3.45 -70.19
N GLY A 8 -16.83 -3.01 -69.10
CA GLY A 8 -16.82 -1.58 -68.77
C GLY A 8 -17.68 -1.13 -67.59
N LEU A 9 -17.57 -1.78 -66.43
CA LEU A 9 -17.66 -1.06 -65.17
C LEU A 9 -16.29 -1.09 -64.49
N LYS A 10 -15.47 -0.08 -64.80
CA LYS A 10 -14.35 0.32 -63.96
C LYS A 10 -14.95 0.79 -62.63
N SER A 11 -15.15 -0.15 -61.71
CA SER A 11 -15.61 0.14 -60.35
C SER A 11 -14.51 0.93 -59.65
N LEU A 12 -14.78 2.22 -59.44
CA LEU A 12 -13.94 3.13 -58.70
C LEU A 12 -13.81 2.61 -57.26
N ARG A 13 -12.58 2.27 -56.85
CA ARG A 13 -12.17 1.65 -55.56
C ARG A 13 -12.32 0.12 -55.51
N SER A 14 -11.60 -0.63 -56.36
CA SER A 14 -11.34 -2.05 -56.05
C SER A 14 -10.39 -2.12 -54.84
N VAL A 15 -10.95 -2.36 -53.66
CA VAL A 15 -10.15 -2.69 -52.47
C VAL A 15 -9.52 -4.07 -52.72
N PRO A 16 -8.19 -4.24 -52.56
CA PRO A 16 -7.57 -5.56 -52.70
C PRO A 16 -8.16 -6.49 -51.64
N LEU A 17 -8.83 -7.55 -52.10
CA LEU A 17 -9.45 -8.58 -51.26
C LEU A 17 -8.56 -9.81 -51.27
N ILE A 18 -8.19 -10.28 -50.09
CA ILE A 18 -7.44 -11.51 -49.86
C ILE A 18 -8.41 -12.63 -49.50
N ARG A 19 -8.11 -13.85 -49.95
CA ARG A 19 -8.85 -15.05 -49.55
C ARG A 19 -8.15 -15.73 -48.38
N ILE A 20 -8.88 -15.99 -47.30
CA ILE A 20 -8.39 -16.69 -46.11
C ILE A 20 -9.28 -17.89 -45.80
N LYS A 21 -8.72 -18.93 -45.18
CA LYS A 21 -9.45 -20.13 -44.76
C LYS A 21 -9.53 -20.19 -43.24
N VAL A 22 -10.73 -20.13 -42.68
CA VAL A 22 -10.96 -20.21 -41.23
C VAL A 22 -11.54 -21.56 -40.86
N THR A 23 -10.89 -22.27 -39.97
CA THR A 23 -11.30 -23.58 -39.45
C THR A 23 -11.87 -23.40 -38.04
N CYS A 24 -13.12 -23.81 -37.84
CA CYS A 24 -13.75 -23.75 -36.53
C CYS A 24 -13.43 -25.00 -35.69
N THR A 25 -13.56 -24.90 -34.37
CA THR A 25 -13.48 -26.06 -33.45
C THR A 25 -14.46 -27.20 -33.77
N SER A 26 -15.51 -26.93 -34.52
CA SER A 26 -16.46 -27.92 -35.04
C SER A 26 -15.95 -28.69 -36.28
N GLY A 27 -14.72 -28.41 -36.74
CA GLY A 27 -14.13 -29.01 -37.94
C GLY A 27 -14.72 -28.47 -39.25
N LYS A 28 -15.46 -27.35 -39.19
CA LYS A 28 -16.01 -26.68 -40.38
C LYS A 28 -15.02 -25.64 -40.89
N ASP A 29 -14.65 -25.78 -42.16
CA ASP A 29 -13.79 -24.84 -42.87
C ASP A 29 -14.65 -23.83 -43.63
N GLN A 30 -14.41 -22.54 -43.41
CA GLN A 30 -15.05 -21.43 -44.10
C GLN A 30 -14.00 -20.61 -44.84
N SER A 31 -14.18 -20.39 -46.14
CA SER A 31 -13.33 -19.49 -46.94
C SER A 31 -13.95 -18.09 -46.99
N LEU A 32 -13.24 -17.07 -46.50
CA LEU A 32 -13.70 -15.69 -46.52
C LEU A 32 -12.83 -14.81 -47.43
N ALA A 33 -13.47 -13.89 -48.14
CA ALA A 33 -12.79 -12.81 -48.85
C ALA A 33 -12.81 -11.56 -47.96
N VAL A 34 -11.63 -11.10 -47.55
CA VAL A 34 -11.47 -10.03 -46.57
C VAL A 34 -10.50 -8.97 -47.11
N SER A 35 -10.76 -7.71 -46.80
CA SER A 35 -9.83 -6.62 -47.12
C SER A 35 -8.69 -6.60 -46.12
N LEU A 36 -7.48 -6.32 -46.59
CA LEU A 36 -6.28 -6.14 -45.77
C LEU A 36 -6.46 -5.09 -44.63
N LYS A 37 -7.34 -4.12 -44.86
CA LYS A 37 -7.68 -3.06 -43.89
C LYS A 37 -8.73 -3.46 -42.85
N ASP A 38 -9.36 -4.62 -43.00
CA ASP A 38 -10.38 -5.06 -42.05
C ASP A 38 -9.70 -5.47 -40.72
N THR A 39 -10.37 -5.21 -39.60
CA THR A 39 -9.90 -5.64 -38.28
C THR A 39 -10.19 -7.11 -38.04
N VAL A 40 -9.40 -7.76 -37.20
CA VAL A 40 -9.59 -9.17 -36.82
C VAL A 40 -10.96 -9.39 -36.16
N SER A 41 -11.50 -8.40 -35.44
CA SER A 41 -12.86 -8.44 -34.88
C SER A 41 -13.94 -8.63 -35.96
N LEU A 42 -13.87 -7.90 -37.07
CA LEU A 42 -14.81 -8.04 -38.18
C LEU A 42 -14.67 -9.41 -38.86
N VAL A 43 -13.47 -9.97 -38.91
CA VAL A 43 -13.25 -11.33 -39.43
C VAL A 43 -13.92 -12.37 -38.53
N LYS A 44 -13.82 -12.24 -37.20
CA LYS A 44 -14.53 -13.13 -36.26
C LYS A 44 -16.04 -13.03 -36.45
N ASP A 45 -16.57 -11.82 -36.55
CA ASP A 45 -18.01 -11.59 -36.75
C ASP A 45 -18.51 -12.21 -38.06
N ARG A 46 -17.73 -12.07 -39.15
CA ARG A 46 -18.07 -12.68 -40.45
C ARG A 46 -18.04 -14.21 -40.41
N VAL A 47 -17.12 -14.83 -39.67
CA VAL A 47 -17.03 -16.30 -39.53
C VAL A 47 -18.18 -16.86 -38.67
N LEU A 48 -18.60 -16.10 -37.67
CA LEU A 48 -19.66 -16.49 -36.73
C LEU A 48 -21.08 -16.21 -37.26
N GLY A 49 -21.22 -15.62 -38.44
CA GLY A 49 -22.47 -15.61 -39.20
C GLY A 49 -23.29 -14.32 -39.17
N GLY A 50 -22.68 -13.16 -38.93
CA GLY A 50 -23.36 -11.87 -39.16
C GLY A 50 -22.80 -10.71 -38.35
N GLU A 51 -22.90 -9.51 -38.91
CA GLU A 51 -22.40 -8.26 -38.32
C GLU A 51 -22.91 -8.11 -36.88
N PHE A 52 -21.99 -7.90 -35.92
CA PHE A 52 -22.24 -7.65 -34.48
C PHE A 52 -22.57 -8.86 -33.59
N CYS A 53 -21.86 -9.98 -33.73
CA CYS A 53 -21.97 -11.07 -32.77
C CYS A 53 -21.20 -10.74 -31.48
N LYS A 54 -21.91 -10.53 -30.35
CA LYS A 54 -21.30 -10.35 -29.01
C LYS A 54 -20.45 -11.54 -28.56
N GLU A 55 -20.47 -12.64 -29.31
CA GLU A 55 -19.64 -13.80 -29.06
C GLU A 55 -18.21 -13.66 -29.60
N SER A 56 -17.87 -12.64 -30.39
CA SER A 56 -16.51 -12.48 -30.94
C SER A 56 -15.42 -12.36 -29.86
N SER A 57 -15.75 -11.79 -28.70
CA SER A 57 -14.86 -11.76 -27.51
C SER A 57 -14.61 -13.15 -26.92
N PHE A 58 -15.50 -14.11 -27.18
CA PHE A 58 -15.41 -15.48 -26.69
C PHE A 58 -14.54 -16.35 -27.58
N TYR A 59 -14.13 -15.86 -28.74
CA TYR A 59 -13.27 -16.59 -29.65
C TYR A 59 -11.92 -15.89 -29.83
N LYS A 60 -10.93 -16.69 -30.20
CA LYS A 60 -9.58 -16.27 -30.50
C LYS A 60 -9.21 -16.81 -31.86
N LEU A 61 -8.65 -15.95 -32.71
CA LEU A 61 -8.20 -16.34 -34.03
C LEU A 61 -6.70 -16.63 -33.97
N VAL A 62 -6.28 -17.77 -34.49
CA VAL A 62 -4.89 -18.23 -34.46
C VAL A 62 -4.45 -18.58 -35.87
N VAL A 63 -3.29 -18.09 -36.29
CA VAL A 63 -2.71 -18.49 -37.57
C VAL A 63 -2.15 -19.91 -37.47
N ALA A 64 -2.58 -20.84 -38.32
CA ALA A 64 -2.19 -22.25 -38.25
C ALA A 64 -0.69 -22.45 -38.46
N LYS A 65 -0.09 -21.69 -39.39
CA LYS A 65 1.36 -21.76 -39.72
C LYS A 65 2.25 -21.29 -38.58
N THR A 66 1.92 -20.15 -37.96
CA THR A 66 2.79 -19.52 -36.94
C THR A 66 2.36 -19.79 -35.51
N ARG A 67 1.17 -20.39 -35.31
CA ARG A 67 0.52 -20.59 -34.00
C ARG A 67 0.38 -19.31 -33.18
N ARG A 68 0.43 -18.16 -33.86
CA ARG A 68 0.31 -16.83 -33.25
C ARG A 68 -1.14 -16.44 -33.12
N ASN A 69 -1.41 -15.74 -32.03
CA ASN A 69 -2.72 -15.26 -31.66
C ASN A 69 -2.94 -13.90 -32.27
N LEU A 70 -3.98 -13.76 -33.08
CA LEU A 70 -4.34 -12.47 -33.65
C LEU A 70 -5.08 -11.65 -32.60
N SER A 71 -4.74 -10.37 -32.54
CA SER A 71 -5.38 -9.40 -31.66
C SER A 71 -6.52 -8.67 -32.37
N ASP A 72 -7.60 -8.39 -31.64
CA ASP A 72 -8.87 -7.93 -32.23
C ASP A 72 -8.80 -6.50 -32.76
N GLU A 73 -7.90 -5.69 -32.20
CA GLU A 73 -7.67 -4.28 -32.52
C GLU A 73 -6.78 -4.09 -33.77
N ASN A 74 -5.99 -5.11 -34.13
CA ASN A 74 -5.07 -5.03 -35.26
C ASN A 74 -5.78 -5.32 -36.59
N THR A 75 -5.29 -4.67 -37.65
CA THR A 75 -5.67 -4.96 -39.03
C THR A 75 -4.91 -6.18 -39.54
N LEU A 76 -5.47 -6.86 -40.54
CA LEU A 76 -4.82 -8.04 -41.15
C LEU A 76 -3.44 -7.72 -41.75
N GLU A 77 -3.24 -6.48 -42.23
CA GLU A 77 -1.92 -5.98 -42.68
C GLU A 77 -0.86 -6.01 -41.57
N LYS A 78 -1.22 -5.56 -40.36
CA LYS A 78 -0.28 -5.49 -39.23
C LYS A 78 0.11 -6.88 -38.72
N GLU A 79 -0.82 -7.83 -38.83
CA GLU A 79 -0.60 -9.22 -38.43
C GLU A 79 0.09 -10.06 -39.53
N GLY A 80 0.34 -9.47 -40.71
CA GLY A 80 1.14 -10.08 -41.78
C GLY A 80 0.46 -11.26 -42.49
N ILE A 81 -0.88 -11.22 -42.63
CA ILE A 81 -1.65 -12.32 -43.21
C ILE A 81 -1.57 -12.29 -44.74
N SER A 82 -1.25 -13.43 -45.33
CA SER A 82 -1.10 -13.61 -46.78
C SER A 82 -2.32 -14.31 -47.41
N GLU A 83 -2.40 -14.28 -48.74
CA GLU A 83 -3.38 -15.06 -49.50
C GLU A 83 -3.26 -16.56 -49.19
N ASP A 84 -4.41 -17.19 -48.97
CA ASP A 84 -4.59 -18.61 -48.63
C ASP A 84 -4.01 -19.05 -47.28
N ASP A 85 -3.86 -18.11 -46.33
CA ASP A 85 -3.52 -18.49 -44.96
C ASP A 85 -4.67 -19.18 -44.22
N GLU A 86 -4.30 -20.24 -43.48
CA GLU A 86 -5.19 -21.01 -42.64
C GLU A 86 -5.22 -20.43 -41.23
N LEU A 87 -6.43 -20.11 -40.77
CA LEU A 87 -6.72 -19.53 -39.47
C LEU A 87 -7.60 -20.50 -38.70
N ILE A 88 -7.44 -20.56 -37.38
CA ILE A 88 -8.18 -21.44 -36.49
C ILE A 88 -8.97 -20.56 -35.52
N LEU A 89 -10.28 -20.74 -35.49
CA LEU A 89 -11.17 -20.06 -34.55
C LEU A 89 -11.37 -20.94 -33.30
N LEU A 90 -10.78 -20.53 -32.18
CA LEU A 90 -10.82 -21.24 -30.91
C LEU A 90 -11.72 -20.53 -29.90
N LYS A 91 -12.58 -21.26 -29.19
CA LYS A 91 -13.37 -20.71 -28.07
C LYS A 91 -12.46 -20.51 -26.85
N ARG A 92 -12.37 -19.30 -26.33
CA ARG A 92 -11.62 -18.95 -25.12
C ARG A 92 -12.33 -19.53 -23.89
N ARG A 93 -11.55 -19.99 -22.91
CA ARG A 93 -12.08 -20.32 -21.57
C ARG A 93 -12.37 -18.99 -20.87
N HIS A 94 -13.62 -18.76 -20.50
CA HIS A 94 -13.97 -17.59 -19.69
C HIS A 94 -13.33 -17.71 -18.31
N SER A 95 -12.46 -16.76 -17.96
CA SER A 95 -12.29 -16.36 -16.56
C SER A 95 -13.50 -15.48 -16.23
N SER A 96 -14.52 -16.06 -15.62
CA SER A 96 -15.70 -15.31 -15.18
C SER A 96 -15.34 -14.44 -13.96
N ALA A 97 -14.81 -13.24 -14.21
CA ALA A 97 -14.80 -12.16 -13.23
C ALA A 97 -16.07 -11.30 -13.30
N CYS A 98 -16.90 -11.46 -14.34
CA CYS A 98 -18.20 -10.81 -14.47
C CYS A 98 -19.16 -11.75 -15.23
N ASP A 99 -20.00 -12.48 -14.51
CA ASP A 99 -21.33 -12.91 -14.95
C ASP A 99 -22.05 -13.51 -13.74
N HIS A 100 -22.73 -12.64 -12.98
CA HIS A 100 -23.79 -13.06 -12.09
C HIS A 100 -24.98 -13.50 -12.95
N GLU A 101 -25.50 -14.69 -12.61
CA GLU A 101 -26.83 -15.19 -12.99
C GLU A 101 -27.02 -15.67 -14.45
N LYS A 102 -26.58 -16.92 -14.73
CA LYS A 102 -27.47 -17.99 -15.25
C LYS A 102 -26.71 -19.32 -15.45
N GLU A 103 -27.46 -20.40 -15.24
CA GLU A 103 -27.13 -21.80 -15.51
C GLU A 103 -26.14 -22.52 -14.56
N LYS A 104 -26.65 -22.81 -13.35
CA LYS A 104 -26.31 -24.03 -12.61
C LYS A 104 -26.88 -25.26 -13.33
N LYS A 105 -26.30 -25.68 -14.46
CA LYS A 105 -26.32 -27.10 -14.84
C LYS A 105 -25.12 -27.75 -14.19
N ARG A 106 -25.33 -28.27 -12.97
CA ARG A 106 -24.38 -29.11 -12.24
C ARG A 106 -24.03 -30.31 -13.12
N ILE A 107 -22.96 -30.21 -13.89
CA ILE A 107 -22.25 -31.39 -14.36
C ILE A 107 -21.71 -32.03 -13.08
N THR A 108 -22.23 -33.21 -12.74
CA THR A 108 -21.75 -34.01 -11.62
C THR A 108 -20.38 -34.57 -11.98
N CYS A 109 -19.36 -33.71 -11.99
CA CYS A 109 -17.99 -34.16 -12.07
C CYS A 109 -17.67 -34.81 -10.72
N LYS A 110 -17.44 -36.12 -10.72
CA LYS A 110 -16.85 -36.81 -9.57
C LYS A 110 -15.53 -36.09 -9.26
N ILE A 111 -15.40 -35.57 -8.05
CA ILE A 111 -14.18 -34.96 -7.56
C ILE A 111 -13.07 -36.01 -7.72
N PRO A 112 -11.95 -35.72 -8.41
CA PRO A 112 -10.85 -36.68 -8.53
C PRO A 112 -10.25 -36.94 -7.15
N ASP A 113 -9.92 -38.20 -6.85
CA ASP A 113 -9.27 -38.57 -5.60
C ASP A 113 -7.93 -37.84 -5.44
N ILE A 114 -7.68 -37.31 -4.24
CA ILE A 114 -6.48 -36.54 -3.89
C ILE A 114 -5.21 -37.33 -4.22
N SER A 115 -5.23 -38.65 -4.01
CA SER A 115 -4.13 -39.55 -4.32
C SER A 115 -3.79 -39.62 -5.82
N THR A 116 -4.81 -39.60 -6.70
CA THR A 116 -4.62 -39.52 -8.15
C THR A 116 -4.10 -38.15 -8.57
N ILE A 117 -4.55 -37.07 -7.92
CA ILE A 117 -4.08 -35.71 -8.21
C ILE A 117 -2.59 -35.63 -7.92
N HIS A 118 -2.14 -36.01 -6.72
CA HIS A 118 -0.71 -35.99 -6.35
C HIS A 118 0.16 -36.84 -7.27
N LYS A 119 -0.34 -37.99 -7.71
CA LYS A 119 0.39 -38.86 -8.64
C LYS A 119 0.53 -38.28 -10.05
N LEU A 120 -0.45 -37.48 -10.48
CA LEU A 120 -0.45 -36.82 -11.79
C LEU A 120 0.26 -35.46 -11.76
N THR A 121 0.28 -34.78 -10.61
CA THR A 121 0.95 -33.48 -10.44
C THR A 121 2.43 -33.63 -10.08
N SER A 122 2.91 -34.80 -9.65
CA SER A 122 4.32 -35.03 -9.29
C SER A 122 5.31 -34.92 -10.44
N THR A 123 4.85 -34.94 -11.70
CA THR A 123 5.71 -34.84 -12.89
C THR A 123 5.74 -33.45 -13.50
N LEU A 124 5.01 -32.49 -12.93
CA LEU A 124 5.00 -31.12 -13.41
C LEU A 124 6.16 -30.35 -12.76
N PRO A 125 6.93 -29.56 -13.52
CA PRO A 125 7.88 -28.63 -12.93
C PRO A 125 7.12 -27.68 -12.01
N ALA A 126 7.63 -27.49 -10.79
CA ALA A 126 7.19 -26.39 -9.95
C ALA A 126 7.66 -25.10 -10.64
N ASP A 127 6.74 -24.41 -11.32
CA ASP A 127 6.98 -23.03 -11.70
C ASP A 127 7.07 -22.23 -10.39
N GLU A 128 8.30 -22.01 -9.92
CA GLU A 128 8.62 -20.80 -9.16
C GLU A 128 8.15 -19.61 -10.01
N ASP A 129 7.35 -18.74 -9.42
CA ASP A 129 6.91 -17.46 -10.00
C ASP A 129 5.96 -17.53 -11.20
N THR A 130 4.73 -17.97 -10.96
CA THR A 130 3.60 -17.35 -11.68
C THR A 130 2.66 -16.72 -10.67
N GLU A 131 2.94 -15.45 -10.38
CA GLU A 131 1.99 -14.54 -9.75
C GLU A 131 0.66 -14.64 -10.51
N VAL A 132 -0.35 -15.19 -9.86
CA VAL A 132 -1.73 -15.01 -10.30
C VAL A 132 -1.99 -13.52 -10.17
N PRO A 133 -2.30 -12.77 -11.25
CA PRO A 133 -2.59 -11.36 -11.13
C PRO A 133 -3.97 -11.24 -10.51
N THR A 134 -4.04 -11.32 -9.18
CA THR A 134 -5.11 -10.65 -8.43
C THR A 134 -5.06 -9.20 -8.85
N ALA A 135 -6.20 -8.67 -9.29
CA ALA A 135 -6.36 -7.31 -9.78
C ALA A 135 -6.17 -6.22 -8.70
N SER A 136 -5.15 -6.33 -7.86
CA SER A 136 -4.55 -5.22 -7.15
C SER A 136 -3.49 -4.62 -8.08
N SER A 137 -3.91 -3.59 -8.80
CA SER A 137 -3.14 -2.66 -9.61
C SER A 137 -1.62 -2.72 -9.48
N THR A 138 -0.95 -2.55 -10.61
CA THR A 138 0.42 -2.05 -10.82
C THR A 138 0.75 -0.71 -10.11
N GLN A 139 -0.01 -0.32 -9.08
CA GLN A 139 0.52 0.51 -8.02
C GLN A 139 1.61 -0.32 -7.35
N PHE A 140 2.87 -0.02 -7.70
CA PHE A 140 3.97 -0.06 -6.76
C PHE A 140 3.40 0.11 -5.34
N ASN A 141 3.63 -0.85 -4.43
CA ASN A 141 2.96 -0.94 -3.13
C ASN A 141 3.40 0.21 -2.22
N PHE A 142 3.11 1.45 -2.62
CA PHE A 142 3.53 2.68 -2.00
C PHE A 142 3.07 2.71 -0.55
N ASN A 143 1.88 2.20 -0.24
CA ASN A 143 1.43 2.09 1.15
C ASN A 143 2.33 1.18 2.02
N ARG A 144 2.85 0.08 1.45
CA ARG A 144 3.77 -0.83 2.16
C ARG A 144 5.17 -0.23 2.29
N GLU A 145 5.65 0.44 1.24
CA GLU A 145 6.97 1.07 1.25
C GLU A 145 7.00 2.37 2.05
N LEU A 146 5.94 3.18 1.97
CA LEU A 146 5.74 4.37 2.78
C LEU A 146 5.84 4.03 4.27
N ARG A 147 5.26 2.91 4.70
CA ARG A 147 5.42 2.46 6.09
C ARG A 147 6.89 2.26 6.46
N ARG A 148 7.67 1.55 5.64
CA ARG A 148 9.11 1.32 5.87
C ARG A 148 9.93 2.61 5.83
N ILE A 149 9.55 3.53 4.94
CA ILE A 149 10.15 4.88 4.85
C ILE A 149 9.87 5.66 6.13
N LEU A 150 8.62 5.73 6.58
CA LEU A 150 8.24 6.44 7.80
C LEU A 150 8.92 5.87 9.04
N VAL A 151 9.03 4.54 9.16
CA VAL A 151 9.80 3.89 10.24
C VAL A 151 11.25 4.37 10.21
N SER A 152 11.90 4.31 9.04
CA SER A 152 13.30 4.72 8.88
C SER A 152 13.51 6.23 9.16
N LEU A 153 12.56 7.08 8.76
CA LEU A 153 12.59 8.52 9.04
C LEU A 153 12.48 8.82 10.54
N ILE A 154 11.58 8.13 11.25
CA ILE A 154 11.44 8.28 12.71
C ILE A 154 12.71 7.81 13.41
N ASP A 155 13.23 6.64 13.05
CA ASP A 155 14.47 6.11 13.65
C ASP A 155 15.66 7.07 13.45
N SER A 156 15.72 7.70 12.28
CA SER A 156 16.76 8.69 11.96
C SER A 156 16.57 10.02 12.69
N SER A 157 15.32 10.47 12.87
CA SER A 157 15.01 11.65 13.69
C SER A 157 15.47 11.45 15.13
N ILE A 158 15.21 10.26 15.69
CA ILE A 158 15.65 9.88 17.04
C ILE A 158 17.18 9.89 17.11
N LEU A 159 17.85 9.32 16.10
CA LEU A 159 19.31 9.32 16.03
C LEU A 159 19.89 10.75 15.94
N LEU A 160 19.36 11.61 15.06
CA LEU A 160 19.80 12.99 14.91
C LEU A 160 19.62 13.81 16.20
N GLN A 161 18.47 13.66 16.87
CA GLN A 161 18.22 14.32 18.16
C GLN A 161 19.17 13.83 19.26
N SER A 162 19.54 12.54 19.27
CA SER A 162 20.50 12.01 20.25
C SER A 162 21.93 12.49 20.02
N LEU A 163 22.35 12.67 18.76
CA LEU A 163 23.71 13.12 18.41
C LEU A 163 23.93 14.61 18.71
N ASP A 164 22.87 15.42 18.65
CA ASP A 164 22.91 16.83 19.08
C ASP A 164 23.13 16.96 20.59
N GLU A 165 22.66 16.00 21.39
CA GLU A 165 22.89 16.01 22.85
C GLU A 165 24.36 15.69 23.19
N ASP A 166 24.97 14.73 22.50
CA ASP A 166 26.39 14.38 22.68
C ASP A 166 27.35 15.46 22.13
N SER A 167 26.98 16.15 21.05
CA SER A 167 27.81 17.20 20.44
C SER A 167 27.74 18.54 21.19
N GLN A 168 26.70 18.77 22.00
CA GLN A 168 26.57 19.96 22.83
C GLN A 168 27.42 19.96 24.11
N GLU A 169 28.11 18.87 24.45
CA GLU A 169 29.10 18.89 25.54
C GLU A 169 30.42 19.60 25.17
N ALA A 170 30.70 19.85 23.87
CA ALA A 170 32.04 20.28 23.43
C ALA A 170 32.19 21.71 22.88
N SER A 171 31.13 22.48 22.59
CA SER A 171 31.33 23.86 22.08
C SER A 171 30.11 24.80 22.23
N THR A 172 30.07 25.48 23.37
CA THR A 172 29.51 26.82 23.67
C THR A 172 28.32 27.34 22.85
N ALA A 173 27.11 27.19 23.40
CA ALA A 173 26.21 28.30 23.76
C ALA A 173 24.92 27.70 24.35
N LYS A 174 24.91 27.51 25.68
CA LYS A 174 23.66 27.39 26.43
C LYS A 174 22.77 28.59 26.07
N PRO A 175 21.52 28.42 25.61
CA PRO A 175 20.49 29.24 26.20
C PRO A 175 20.52 28.85 27.67
N GLU A 176 20.97 29.76 28.53
CA GLU A 176 20.81 29.61 29.96
C GLU A 176 19.32 29.37 30.22
N GLU A 177 18.93 28.11 30.44
CA GLU A 177 17.88 27.87 31.39
C GLU A 177 18.36 28.56 32.66
N PRO A 178 17.62 29.56 33.17
CA PRO A 178 17.97 30.11 34.46
C PRO A 178 17.93 28.91 35.40
N SER A 179 19.04 28.63 36.09
CA SER A 179 18.92 28.01 37.40
C SER A 179 17.79 28.77 38.08
N LEU A 180 16.60 28.16 38.20
CA LEU A 180 15.38 28.84 38.63
C LEU A 180 15.61 29.19 40.10
N THR A 181 16.29 30.31 40.30
CA THR A 181 16.47 30.98 41.57
C THR A 181 15.07 31.41 41.96
N VAL A 182 14.43 30.57 42.77
CA VAL A 182 13.12 30.90 43.34
C VAL A 182 13.24 32.27 43.96
N ASP A 183 12.35 33.17 43.58
CA ASP A 183 12.38 34.55 44.06
C ASP A 183 12.32 34.54 45.61
N PRO A 184 13.37 35.04 46.30
CA PRO A 184 13.45 34.95 47.75
C PRO A 184 12.31 35.72 48.44
N VAL A 185 11.70 36.70 47.77
CA VAL A 185 10.53 37.44 48.29
C VAL A 185 9.30 36.54 48.32
N SER A 186 9.00 35.88 47.20
CA SER A 186 7.87 34.95 47.08
C SER A 186 8.03 33.71 47.96
N LEU A 187 9.26 33.17 48.05
CA LEU A 187 9.58 32.06 48.95
C LEU A 187 9.37 32.48 50.41
N LYS A 188 9.89 33.65 50.80
CA LYS A 188 9.72 34.18 52.16
C LYS A 188 8.25 34.43 52.50
N GLN A 189 7.43 34.91 51.56
CA GLN A 189 5.99 35.09 51.79
C GLN A 189 5.29 33.79 52.15
N LEU A 190 5.58 32.69 51.45
CA LEU A 190 5.00 31.38 51.76
C LEU A 190 5.60 30.77 53.04
N THR A 191 6.88 31.01 53.30
CA THR A 191 7.57 30.51 54.51
C THR A 191 7.11 31.25 55.77
N ASP A 192 6.90 32.57 55.71
CA ASP A 192 6.36 33.40 56.80
C ASP A 192 4.90 33.02 57.13
N MET A 193 4.17 32.43 56.18
CA MET A 193 2.83 31.86 56.39
C MET A 193 2.85 30.45 57.01
N GLY A 194 4.03 29.86 57.21
CA GLY A 194 4.21 28.57 57.87
C GLY A 194 4.31 27.36 56.93
N PHE A 195 4.42 27.56 55.62
CA PHE A 195 4.68 26.47 54.68
C PHE A 195 6.16 26.12 54.64
N ASP A 196 6.50 24.83 54.55
CA ASP A 196 7.89 24.39 54.50
C ASP A 196 8.59 24.88 53.21
N THR A 197 9.89 25.16 53.32
CA THR A 197 10.69 25.74 52.23
C THR A 197 10.76 24.82 51.01
N ALA A 198 10.78 23.50 51.20
CA ALA A 198 10.73 22.52 50.12
C ALA A 198 9.38 22.54 49.38
N ARG A 199 8.27 22.69 50.13
CA ARG A 199 6.92 22.75 49.58
C ARG A 199 6.63 24.06 48.86
N ALA A 200 7.10 25.18 49.43
CA ALA A 200 6.99 26.51 48.86
C ALA A 200 7.77 26.64 47.55
N THR A 201 8.98 26.07 47.49
CA THR A 201 9.78 26.06 46.24
C THR A 201 9.11 25.23 45.15
N LYS A 202 8.58 24.05 45.48
CA LYS A 202 7.87 23.18 44.53
C LYS A 202 6.59 23.80 43.98
N SER A 203 5.78 24.41 44.84
CA SER A 203 4.52 25.08 44.44
C SER A 203 4.78 26.35 43.62
N LEU A 204 5.82 27.13 43.94
CA LEU A 204 6.25 28.27 43.14
C LEU A 204 6.76 27.82 41.76
N LEU A 205 7.53 26.73 41.70
CA LEU A 205 8.05 26.21 40.45
C LEU A 205 6.93 25.66 39.55
N ALA A 206 5.94 24.98 40.14
CA ALA A 206 4.75 24.48 39.44
C ALA A 206 3.86 25.61 38.88
N ASN A 207 3.75 26.74 39.59
CA ASN A 207 2.85 27.85 39.24
C ASN A 207 3.59 29.07 38.66
N ARG A 208 4.73 28.85 37.98
CA ARG A 208 5.51 29.89 37.29
C ARG A 208 5.86 31.09 38.18
N MET A 209 6.28 30.80 39.41
CA MET A 209 6.77 31.76 40.40
C MET A 209 5.74 32.78 40.92
N SER A 210 4.44 32.44 40.85
CA SER A 210 3.38 33.30 41.38
C SER A 210 2.95 32.88 42.80
N PRO A 211 3.07 33.76 43.81
CA PRO A 211 2.79 33.40 45.20
C PRO A 211 1.31 33.10 45.46
N MET A 212 0.40 33.75 44.72
CA MET A 212 -1.05 33.57 44.88
C MET A 212 -1.52 32.20 44.36
N LEU A 213 -1.07 31.77 43.18
CA LEU A 213 -1.40 30.46 42.61
C LEU A 213 -0.64 29.34 43.32
N ALA A 214 0.60 29.60 43.77
CA ALA A 214 1.35 28.65 44.59
C ALA A 214 0.62 28.34 45.91
N MET A 215 0.02 29.34 46.55
CA MET A 215 -0.80 29.15 47.74
C MET A 215 -2.05 28.30 47.48
N GLU A 216 -2.79 28.59 46.39
CA GLU A 216 -3.95 27.79 45.99
C GLU A 216 -3.54 26.32 45.72
N TRP A 217 -2.41 26.12 45.04
CA TRP A 217 -1.85 24.80 44.79
C TRP A 217 -1.46 24.07 46.08
N LEU A 218 -0.86 24.78 47.05
CA LEU A 218 -0.50 24.24 48.36
C LEU A 218 -1.72 23.81 49.18
N LEU A 219 -2.80 24.60 49.14
CA LEU A 219 -4.06 24.28 49.82
C LEU A 219 -4.75 23.08 49.18
N GLN A 220 -4.69 22.98 47.84
CA GLN A 220 -5.30 21.87 47.11
C GLN A 220 -4.60 20.53 47.35
N HIS A 221 -3.32 20.56 47.73
CA HIS A 221 -2.47 19.39 47.95
C HIS A 221 -1.99 19.27 49.41
N GLU A 222 -2.73 19.83 50.37
CA GLU A 222 -2.31 19.87 51.78
C GLU A 222 -2.21 18.48 52.44
N SER A 223 -2.95 17.49 51.93
CA SER A 223 -3.04 16.13 52.46
C SER A 223 -1.96 15.17 51.96
N ASP A 224 -1.16 15.56 50.97
CA ASP A 224 -0.20 14.65 50.34
C ASP A 224 1.14 14.71 51.06
N SER A 225 1.45 13.65 51.83
CA SER A 225 2.69 13.53 52.60
C SER A 225 3.94 13.31 51.72
N ASP A 226 3.77 12.99 50.43
CA ASP A 226 4.85 12.79 49.45
C ASP A 226 5.42 14.11 48.89
N ILE A 227 4.88 15.26 49.31
CA ILE A 227 5.32 16.57 48.79
C ILE A 227 6.57 17.08 49.52
N ASP A 228 6.80 16.62 50.75
CA ASP A 228 7.93 17.04 51.59
C ASP A 228 9.23 16.26 51.28
N GLU A 229 9.17 15.25 50.42
CA GLU A 229 10.36 14.57 49.94
C GLU A 229 11.10 15.50 48.96
N PRO A 230 12.41 15.77 49.16
CA PRO A 230 13.16 16.63 48.26
C PRO A 230 13.03 16.07 46.85
N SER A 231 12.49 16.87 45.94
CA SER A 231 12.37 16.50 44.53
C SER A 231 13.76 16.14 44.01
N THR A 232 14.12 14.86 44.06
CA THR A 232 15.05 14.30 43.10
C THR A 232 14.48 14.72 41.74
N PRO A 233 15.30 15.25 40.81
CA PRO A 233 14.83 15.56 39.48
C PRO A 233 14.51 14.23 38.78
N SER A 234 13.37 13.65 39.12
CA SER A 234 12.75 12.57 38.39
C SER A 234 12.23 13.23 37.13
N THR A 235 13.11 13.22 36.14
CA THR A 235 12.86 13.18 34.70
C THR A 235 11.37 13.30 34.36
N SER A 236 10.86 14.52 34.23
CA SER A 236 9.52 14.69 33.69
C SER A 236 9.31 15.91 32.82
N GLN A 237 10.30 16.80 32.64
CA GLN A 237 10.27 17.85 31.61
C GLN A 237 11.68 18.22 31.12
N GLY A 238 12.42 17.22 30.64
CA GLY A 238 13.59 17.40 29.78
C GLY A 238 13.36 16.53 28.56
N ARG A 239 13.52 17.09 27.35
CA ARG A 239 13.21 16.50 26.03
C ARG A 239 13.21 14.98 26.09
N THR A 240 12.02 14.41 26.01
CA THR A 240 11.81 12.97 26.06
C THR A 240 12.77 12.31 25.07
N HIS A 241 13.59 11.37 25.53
CA HIS A 241 14.12 10.33 24.64
C HIS A 241 12.93 9.79 23.85
N ARG A 242 12.78 10.27 22.61
CA ARG A 242 11.67 9.88 21.77
C ARG A 242 11.96 8.44 21.39
N LYS A 243 11.31 7.50 22.07
CA LYS A 243 11.31 6.10 21.67
C LYS A 243 10.15 5.92 20.69
N ARG A 244 10.37 5.11 19.66
CA ARG A 244 9.32 4.73 18.71
C ARG A 244 8.13 4.20 19.51
N ARG A 245 6.91 4.70 19.24
CA ARG A 245 5.70 4.17 19.88
C ARG A 245 5.59 2.69 19.52
N GLU A 246 5.54 1.83 20.53
CA GLU A 246 5.29 0.42 20.34
C GLU A 246 3.83 0.21 19.92
N PHE A 247 3.62 -0.61 18.89
CA PHE A 247 2.29 -0.90 18.37
C PHE A 247 1.40 -1.46 19.49
N THR A 248 0.30 -0.77 19.78
CA THR A 248 -0.67 -1.20 20.80
C THR A 248 -1.92 -1.75 20.11
N PRO A 249 -2.18 -3.07 20.21
CA PRO A 249 -3.36 -3.67 19.60
C PRO A 249 -4.63 -3.22 20.31
N ASN A 250 -5.69 -2.94 19.54
CA ASN A 250 -6.98 -2.55 20.11
C ASN A 250 -7.55 -3.71 20.96
N PRO A 251 -7.76 -3.54 22.27
CA PRO A 251 -8.21 -4.62 23.16
C PRO A 251 -9.56 -5.20 22.75
N GLN A 252 -10.41 -4.40 22.08
CA GLN A 252 -11.70 -4.88 21.62
C GLN A 252 -11.58 -5.74 20.35
N SER A 253 -10.67 -5.39 19.44
CA SER A 253 -10.36 -6.24 18.29
C SER A 253 -9.75 -7.57 18.73
N VAL A 254 -8.85 -7.54 19.72
CA VAL A 254 -8.25 -8.75 20.30
C VAL A 254 -9.33 -9.66 20.91
N ARG A 255 -10.23 -9.08 21.72
CA ARG A 255 -11.31 -9.82 22.35
C ARG A 255 -12.25 -10.46 21.32
N ASN A 256 -12.67 -9.71 20.31
CA ASN A 256 -13.56 -10.21 19.26
C ASN A 256 -12.93 -11.38 18.50
N LEU A 257 -11.64 -11.28 18.14
CA LEU A 257 -10.92 -12.35 17.44
C LEU A 257 -10.67 -13.56 18.35
N LYS A 258 -10.42 -13.34 19.64
CA LYS A 258 -10.28 -14.40 20.63
C LYS A 258 -11.60 -15.15 20.85
N GLU A 259 -12.73 -14.44 20.84
CA GLU A 259 -14.07 -15.03 20.90
C GLU A 259 -14.42 -15.84 19.64
N MET A 260 -13.81 -15.54 18.49
CA MET A 260 -13.90 -16.35 17.26
C MET A 260 -13.04 -17.63 17.32
N GLY A 261 -12.20 -17.80 18.33
CA GLY A 261 -11.38 -18.99 18.56
C GLY A 261 -9.96 -18.92 17.99
N PHE A 262 -9.49 -17.74 17.59
CA PHE A 262 -8.10 -17.53 17.18
C PHE A 262 -7.16 -17.40 18.39
N GLU A 263 -5.90 -17.80 18.20
CA GLU A 263 -4.88 -17.71 19.24
C GLU A 263 -4.40 -16.26 19.42
N GLU A 264 -4.15 -15.86 20.67
CA GLU A 264 -3.79 -14.47 21.00
C GLU A 264 -2.49 -14.03 20.32
N GLU A 265 -1.51 -14.94 20.19
CA GLU A 265 -0.25 -14.67 19.47
C GLU A 265 -0.50 -14.38 18.00
N GLU A 266 -1.39 -15.14 17.35
CA GLU A 266 -1.73 -14.94 15.93
C GLU A 266 -2.54 -13.66 15.74
N ILE A 267 -3.45 -13.36 16.66
CA ILE A 267 -4.25 -12.13 16.66
C ILE A 267 -3.34 -10.89 16.75
N MET A 268 -2.31 -10.94 17.60
CA MET A 268 -1.36 -9.83 17.75
C MET A 268 -0.61 -9.58 16.45
N VAL A 269 -0.16 -10.63 15.76
CA VAL A 269 0.53 -10.51 14.46
C VAL A 269 -0.45 -10.02 13.39
N ALA A 270 -1.67 -10.56 13.35
CA ALA A 270 -2.70 -10.18 12.40
C ALA A 270 -3.07 -8.69 12.53
N LEU A 271 -3.32 -8.22 13.75
CA LEU A 271 -3.62 -6.82 14.04
C LEU A 271 -2.43 -5.91 13.76
N LYS A 272 -1.21 -6.40 13.99
CA LYS A 272 0.02 -5.67 13.66
C LYS A 272 0.18 -5.49 12.15
N VAL A 273 -0.15 -6.51 11.35
CA VAL A 273 -0.09 -6.44 9.88
C VAL A 273 -1.28 -5.65 9.30
N SER A 274 -2.46 -5.78 9.91
CA SER A 274 -3.69 -5.12 9.44
C SER A 274 -3.85 -3.67 9.90
N GLY A 275 -2.95 -3.16 10.75
CA GLY A 275 -3.02 -1.80 11.30
C GLY A 275 -4.25 -1.61 12.18
N ASN A 276 -4.46 -2.50 13.13
CA ASN A 276 -5.60 -2.50 14.08
C ASN A 276 -7.00 -2.67 13.45
N ASN A 277 -7.11 -3.05 12.18
CA ASN A 277 -8.39 -3.37 11.54
C ASN A 277 -8.80 -4.83 11.83
N PRO A 278 -9.96 -5.09 12.49
CA PRO A 278 -10.41 -6.44 12.81
C PRO A 278 -10.84 -7.25 11.59
N GLU A 279 -11.41 -6.64 10.56
CA GLU A 279 -11.88 -7.36 9.34
C GLU A 279 -10.69 -7.85 8.53
N ALA A 280 -9.73 -6.97 8.27
CA ALA A 280 -8.48 -7.32 7.57
C ALA A 280 -7.60 -8.27 8.38
N ALA A 281 -7.64 -8.20 9.72
CA ALA A 281 -6.98 -9.18 10.57
C ALA A 281 -7.64 -10.57 10.46
N CYS A 282 -8.97 -10.63 10.41
CA CYS A 282 -9.71 -11.88 10.18
C CYS A 282 -9.36 -12.51 8.83
N ASP A 283 -9.35 -11.70 7.77
CA ASP A 283 -8.95 -12.16 6.43
C ASP A 283 -7.49 -12.66 6.41
N TRP A 284 -6.60 -12.00 7.15
CA TRP A 284 -5.21 -12.44 7.29
C TRP A 284 -5.08 -13.75 8.07
N LEU A 285 -5.88 -13.94 9.13
CA LEU A 285 -5.90 -15.17 9.94
C LEU A 285 -6.50 -16.37 9.19
N LEU A 286 -7.48 -16.12 8.31
CA LEU A 286 -8.19 -17.13 7.52
C LEU A 286 -7.50 -17.47 6.18
N GLY A 287 -6.60 -16.61 5.70
CA GLY A 287 -5.87 -16.80 4.44
C GLY A 287 -4.69 -17.77 4.55
N ASP A 288 -4.10 -18.12 3.40
CA ASP A 288 -2.81 -18.82 3.38
C ASP A 288 -1.78 -17.92 4.05
N ARG A 289 -1.28 -18.34 5.22
CA ARG A 289 -0.24 -17.66 5.99
C ARG A 289 0.97 -17.48 5.10
N LYS A 290 1.05 -16.34 4.40
CA LYS A 290 2.27 -15.93 3.72
C LYS A 290 3.28 -15.64 4.83
N GLU A 291 4.02 -16.66 5.23
CA GLU A 291 5.23 -16.57 6.05
C GLU A 291 6.27 -15.61 5.43
N GLY A 292 6.07 -15.16 4.18
CA GLY A 292 6.83 -14.09 3.52
C GLY A 292 6.35 -12.65 3.77
N ALA A 293 5.33 -12.40 4.60
CA ALA A 293 4.98 -11.03 5.05
C ALA A 293 5.98 -10.52 6.11
N MET A 294 7.27 -10.64 5.81
CA MET A 294 8.39 -10.14 6.58
C MET A 294 8.16 -8.66 6.92
N SER A 295 8.10 -8.40 8.23
CA SER A 295 8.52 -7.15 8.87
C SER A 295 8.26 -5.88 8.06
N SER A 296 7.00 -5.48 7.88
CA SER A 296 6.70 -4.08 7.50
C SER A 296 7.06 -3.06 8.61
N ASP A 297 7.68 -3.55 9.68
CA ASP A 297 8.18 -2.82 10.86
C ASP A 297 9.71 -2.65 10.84
N GLU A 298 10.40 -3.32 9.92
CA GLU A 298 11.80 -3.03 9.60
C GLU A 298 11.83 -1.86 8.62
N GLY A 299 12.55 -0.81 8.99
CA GLY A 299 12.76 0.36 8.15
C GLY A 299 13.51 0.03 6.85
N LEU A 300 13.66 1.02 5.98
CA LEU A 300 14.58 0.90 4.85
C LEU A 300 16.02 0.68 5.31
N ASP A 301 16.77 -0.09 4.53
CA ASP A 301 18.22 -0.23 4.71
C ASP A 301 18.89 1.16 4.59
N PRO A 302 19.67 1.61 5.58
CA PRO A 302 20.37 2.90 5.54
C PRO A 302 21.33 3.04 4.35
N GLU A 303 21.80 1.93 3.77
CA GLU A 303 22.65 1.97 2.57
C GLU A 303 21.87 2.05 1.25
N SER A 304 20.54 1.91 1.29
CA SER A 304 19.67 1.95 0.12
C SER A 304 19.71 3.31 -0.58
N PRO A 305 19.79 3.35 -1.93
CA PRO A 305 19.78 4.60 -2.68
C PRO A 305 18.48 5.41 -2.48
N MET A 306 17.36 4.73 -2.20
CA MET A 306 16.08 5.39 -1.90
C MET A 306 16.16 6.17 -0.58
N TYR A 307 16.71 5.56 0.47
CA TYR A 307 16.86 6.19 1.78
C TYR A 307 17.82 7.39 1.70
N LYS A 308 18.95 7.23 1.01
CA LYS A 308 19.91 8.32 0.78
C LYS A 308 19.27 9.51 0.05
N ALA A 309 18.51 9.26 -1.02
CA ALA A 309 17.83 10.32 -1.77
C ALA A 309 16.75 11.03 -0.94
N ILE A 310 16.06 10.33 -0.04
CA ILE A 310 15.09 10.94 0.88
C ILE A 310 15.83 11.83 1.89
N MET A 311 16.93 11.35 2.47
CA MET A 311 17.72 12.11 3.46
C MET A 311 18.52 13.27 2.88
N GLU A 312 18.86 13.24 1.59
CA GLU A 312 19.49 14.37 0.89
C GLU A 312 18.54 15.58 0.75
N ASN A 313 17.23 15.39 0.94
CA ASN A 313 16.27 16.46 0.77
C ASN A 313 16.19 17.37 2.03
N PRO A 314 16.46 18.68 1.90
CA PRO A 314 16.46 19.60 3.05
C PRO A 314 15.08 19.77 3.69
N LEU A 315 13.99 19.63 2.93
CA LEU A 315 12.63 19.71 3.48
C LEU A 315 12.32 18.52 4.38
N VAL A 316 12.79 17.32 3.98
CA VAL A 316 12.62 16.11 4.78
C VAL A 316 13.45 16.21 6.05
N GLN A 317 14.72 16.63 5.96
CA GLN A 317 15.56 16.83 7.16
C GLN A 317 14.94 17.82 8.15
N LEU A 318 14.47 18.98 7.69
CA LEU A 318 13.82 19.97 8.55
C LEU A 318 12.54 19.41 9.21
N SER A 319 11.80 18.58 8.47
CA SER A 319 10.59 17.93 8.99
C SER A 319 10.88 16.97 10.15
N LEU A 320 12.07 16.34 10.17
CA LEU A 320 12.51 15.46 11.25
C LEU A 320 12.86 16.19 12.56
N TYR A 321 12.93 17.53 12.54
CA TYR A 321 13.05 18.34 13.77
C TYR A 321 11.70 18.83 14.28
N ASN A 322 10.65 18.81 13.46
CA ASN A 322 9.33 19.28 13.87
C ASN A 322 8.57 18.14 14.60
N PRO A 323 8.23 18.30 15.89
CA PRO A 323 7.53 17.27 16.65
C PRO A 323 6.13 16.96 16.10
N ARG A 324 5.47 17.92 15.42
CA ARG A 324 4.16 17.73 14.81
C ARG A 324 4.20 16.79 13.61
N VAL A 325 5.16 16.99 12.71
CA VAL A 325 5.31 16.16 11.51
C VAL A 325 5.68 14.72 11.90
N LEU A 326 6.54 14.56 12.90
CA LEU A 326 6.84 13.23 13.42
C LEU A 326 5.65 12.57 14.13
N GLY A 327 4.83 13.34 14.84
CA GLY A 327 3.57 12.83 15.40
C GLY A 327 2.60 12.36 14.30
N ALA A 328 2.52 13.10 13.19
CA ALA A 328 1.77 12.67 12.03
C ALA A 328 2.34 11.40 11.39
N PHE A 329 3.67 11.26 11.34
CA PHE A 329 4.34 10.03 10.86
C PHE A 329 4.00 8.83 11.75
N GLU A 330 4.01 8.99 13.08
CA GLU A 330 3.57 7.95 14.02
C GLU A 330 2.09 7.58 13.80
N ASP A 331 1.20 8.55 13.65
CA ASP A 331 -0.24 8.30 13.44
C ASP A 331 -0.53 7.60 12.09
N MET A 332 0.28 7.86 11.06
CA MET A 332 0.21 7.14 9.78
C MET A 332 0.77 5.72 9.87
N LEU A 333 1.70 5.45 10.80
CA LEU A 333 2.15 4.09 11.09
C LEU A 333 1.08 3.30 11.86
N ASP A 334 0.30 3.94 12.73
CA ASP A 334 -0.75 3.27 13.48
C ASP A 334 -1.99 2.96 12.61
N SER A 335 -2.26 3.78 11.60
CA SER A 335 -3.43 3.59 10.73
C SER A 335 -3.13 4.05 9.29
N PRO A 336 -3.16 3.15 8.28
CA PRO A 336 -2.87 3.52 6.89
C PRO A 336 -3.91 4.48 6.29
N ASN A 337 -5.11 4.58 6.89
CA ASN A 337 -6.17 5.46 6.41
C ASN A 337 -5.99 6.92 6.84
N THR A 338 -5.19 7.20 7.88
CA THR A 338 -4.96 8.57 8.39
C THR A 338 -4.04 9.37 7.46
N SER A 339 -3.30 8.70 6.56
CA SER A 339 -2.43 9.37 5.58
C SER A 339 -3.17 10.40 4.72
N ASN A 340 -4.43 10.15 4.38
CA ASN A 340 -5.26 11.10 3.62
C ASN A 340 -5.59 12.39 4.39
N VAL A 341 -5.62 12.32 5.73
CA VAL A 341 -5.84 13.49 6.59
C VAL A 341 -4.60 14.38 6.56
N TYR A 342 -3.42 13.76 6.68
CA TYR A 342 -2.13 14.45 6.75
C TYR A 342 -1.62 14.97 5.41
N ILE A 343 -2.10 14.44 4.28
CA ILE A 343 -1.83 15.01 2.94
C ILE A 343 -2.36 16.44 2.80
N ASN A 344 -3.44 16.79 3.51
CA ASN A 344 -4.06 18.11 3.44
C ASN A 344 -3.51 19.10 4.49
N ASP A 345 -2.60 18.65 5.36
CA ASP A 345 -2.00 19.48 6.40
C ASP A 345 -0.90 20.39 5.81
N PRO A 346 -0.88 21.71 6.09
CA PRO A 346 0.11 22.64 5.53
C PRO A 346 1.56 22.32 5.91
N GLU A 347 1.81 21.68 7.05
CA GLU A 347 3.17 21.34 7.50
C GLU A 347 3.58 19.93 7.02
N THR A 348 2.69 18.94 7.14
CA THR A 348 3.01 17.53 6.85
C THR A 348 2.82 17.17 5.37
N GLY A 349 1.83 17.75 4.70
CA GLY A 349 1.46 17.42 3.31
C GLY A 349 2.59 17.63 2.29
N PRO A 350 3.30 18.78 2.28
CA PRO A 350 4.41 19.02 1.36
C PRO A 350 5.54 18.01 1.51
N VAL A 351 5.82 17.58 2.74
CA VAL A 351 6.86 16.59 3.04
C VAL A 351 6.48 15.22 2.49
N LEU A 352 5.24 14.79 2.72
CA LEU A 352 4.73 13.51 2.19
C LEU A 352 4.70 13.47 0.67
N LEU A 353 4.30 14.58 0.02
CA LEU A 353 4.33 14.71 -1.43
C LEU A 353 5.76 14.60 -1.97
N GLN A 354 6.73 15.24 -1.31
CA GLN A 354 8.12 15.18 -1.72
C GLN A 354 8.69 13.76 -1.58
N ILE A 355 8.38 13.07 -0.48
CA ILE A 355 8.75 11.66 -0.29
C ILE A 355 8.11 10.80 -1.38
N SER A 356 6.82 10.99 -1.67
CA SER A 356 6.11 10.28 -2.74
C SER A 356 6.76 10.49 -4.11
N CYS A 357 7.15 11.72 -4.43
CA CYS A 357 7.82 12.03 -5.70
C CYS A 357 9.18 11.33 -5.83
N ILE A 358 9.97 11.30 -4.75
CA ILE A 358 11.27 10.62 -4.74
C ILE A 358 11.07 9.11 -4.95
N VAL A 359 10.15 8.50 -4.18
CA VAL A 359 9.85 7.06 -4.27
C VAL A 359 9.35 6.67 -5.67
N GLN A 360 8.43 7.45 -6.25
CA GLN A 360 7.96 7.23 -7.61
C GLN A 360 9.05 7.40 -8.66
N GLY A 361 10.05 8.24 -8.40
CA GLY A 361 11.23 8.41 -9.26
C GLY A 361 12.12 7.17 -9.30
N PHE A 362 12.17 6.39 -8.22
CA PHE A 362 12.90 5.12 -8.16
C PHE A 362 12.10 3.91 -8.68
N ALA A 363 10.77 4.04 -8.80
CA ALA A 363 9.87 2.99 -9.31
C ALA A 363 9.75 2.98 -10.84
N ARG A 364 10.31 3.97 -11.53
CA ARG A 364 10.40 4.07 -13.00
C ARG A 364 11.75 3.58 -13.49
#